data_AF-A0A3B0VVW5-F1
#
_entry.id   AF-A0A3B0VVW5-F1
#
_cell.length_a   1.000
_cell.length_b   1.000
_cell.length_c   1.000
_cell.angle_alpha   90.00
_cell.angle_beta   90.00
_cell.angle_gamma   90.00
#
_symmetry.space_group_name_H-M   'P 1'
#
loop_
_entity.id
_entity.type
_entity.pdbx_description
1 polymer ?
#
loop_
_entity_poly.entity_id
_entity_poly.type
_entity_poly.pdbx_seq_one_letter_code
_entity_poly.pdbx_strand_id
1 'polypeptide(L)' 'MAAISAGSAKQVQAVYNKAIELGDSCEGKPGDRGNGFYAAYFGDLDGNKLNAYCMANETDQGQFR' A
#
# COMPACT_ATOMS: atom_id res chain seq x y z
N MET A 1 13.77 -2.11 -5.30
CA MET A 1 12.33 -1.91 -4.99
C MET A 1 12.15 -2.10 -3.50
N ALA A 2 11.56 -1.12 -2.81
CA ALA A 2 11.30 -1.19 -1.36
C ALA A 2 9.80 -1.24 -1.09
N ALA A 3 9.41 -1.85 0.03
CA ALA A 3 8.02 -2.11 0.38
C ALA A 3 7.68 -1.53 1.75
N ILE A 4 6.60 -0.75 1.81
CA ILE A 4 6.08 -0.12 3.02
C ILE A 4 4.88 -0.94 3.49
N SER A 5 5.04 -1.65 4.60
CA SER A 5 3.91 -2.34 5.24
C SER A 5 2.98 -1.32 5.90
N ALA A 6 1.69 -1.44 5.61
CA ALA A 6 0.62 -0.62 6.14
C ALA A 6 -0.37 -1.52 6.91
N GLY A 7 -1.03 -0.96 7.91
CA GLY A 7 -2.01 -1.67 8.71
C GLY A 7 -3.40 -1.79 8.07
N SER A 8 -3.67 -1.06 6.98
CA SER A 8 -4.97 -1.09 6.30
C SER A 8 -4.91 -0.55 4.88
N ALA A 9 -5.93 -0.89 4.06
CA ALA A 9 -6.08 -0.37 2.70
C ALA A 9 -6.19 1.17 2.68
N LYS A 10 -6.82 1.77 3.71
CA LYS A 10 -6.89 3.22 3.88
C LYS A 10 -5.50 3.83 4.07
N GLN A 11 -4.63 3.17 4.84
CA GLN A 11 -3.27 3.63 5.03
C GLN A 11 -2.44 3.46 3.75
N VAL A 12 -2.64 2.38 2.98
CA VAL A 12 -2.04 2.23 1.64
C VAL A 12 -2.45 3.40 0.72
N GLN A 13 -3.74 3.73 0.68
CA GLN A 13 -4.24 4.87 -0.11
C GLN A 13 -3.63 6.20 0.36
N ALA A 14 -3.49 6.41 1.68
CA ALA A 14 -2.91 7.63 2.23
C ALA A 14 -1.42 7.79 1.85
N VAL A 15 -0.64 6.71 1.94
CA VAL A 15 0.78 6.71 1.52
C VAL A 15 0.88 7.01 0.02
N TYR A 16 0.10 6.31 -0.80
CA TYR A 16 0.06 6.56 -2.25
C TYR A 16 -0.30 8.00 -2.58
N ASN A 17 -1.36 8.54 -2.00
CA ASN A 17 -1.78 9.93 -2.26
C ASN A 17 -0.68 10.92 -1.89
N LYS A 18 0.00 10.69 -0.76
CA LYS A 18 1.09 11.57 -0.33
C LYS A 18 2.30 11.48 -1.27
N ALA A 19 2.65 10.29 -1.74
CA ALA A 19 3.71 10.10 -2.72
C ALA A 19 3.43 10.89 -4.02
N ILE A 20 2.22 10.74 -4.59
CA ILE A 20 1.82 11.49 -5.79
C ILE A 20 1.83 13.00 -5.56
N GLU A 21 1.38 13.48 -4.39
CA GLU A 21 1.41 14.90 -4.01
C GLU A 21 2.86 15.44 -3.97
N LEU A 22 3.83 14.61 -3.58
CA LEU A 22 5.25 14.97 -3.51
C LEU A 22 5.98 14.89 -4.85
N GLY A 23 5.29 14.46 -5.92
CA GLY A 23 5.85 14.38 -7.27
C GLY A 23 6.27 12.98 -7.71
N ASP A 24 6.01 11.94 -6.90
CA ASP A 24 6.27 10.57 -7.31
C ASP A 24 5.36 10.18 -8.49
N SER A 25 5.88 9.31 -9.34
CA SER A 25 5.17 8.81 -10.51
C SER A 25 4.22 7.67 -10.14
N CYS A 26 2.97 7.73 -10.64
CA CYS A 26 2.03 6.62 -10.47
C CYS A 26 2.44 5.41 -11.33
N GLU A 27 2.84 4.30 -10.69
CA GLU A 27 3.13 3.03 -11.37
C GLU A 27 2.03 1.97 -11.17
N GLY A 28 1.08 2.21 -10.27
CA GLY A 28 -0.09 1.36 -10.06
C GLY A 28 -0.97 1.90 -8.94
N LYS A 29 -2.19 2.34 -9.28
CA LYS A 29 -3.15 2.91 -8.31
C LYS A 29 -3.47 1.91 -7.19
N PRO A 30 -3.74 2.35 -5.95
CA PRO A 30 -4.13 1.48 -4.85
C PRO A 30 -5.28 0.57 -5.25
N GLY A 31 -5.16 -0.72 -4.94
CA GLY A 31 -6.19 -1.69 -5.24
C GLY A 31 -5.87 -3.09 -4.75
N ASP A 32 -6.89 -3.93 -4.79
CA ASP A 32 -6.77 -5.36 -4.52
C ASP A 32 -5.90 -6.03 -5.60
N ARG A 33 -5.10 -7.01 -5.19
CA ARG A 33 -4.16 -7.80 -6.00
C ARG A 33 -4.40 -9.30 -5.88
N GLY A 34 -5.50 -9.70 -5.24
CA GLY A 34 -5.86 -11.07 -4.93
C GLY A 34 -5.31 -11.53 -3.57
N ASN A 35 -5.91 -12.59 -3.03
CA ASN A 35 -5.46 -13.28 -1.82
C ASN A 35 -5.28 -12.37 -0.60
N GLY A 36 -6.16 -11.36 -0.46
CA GLY A 36 -6.09 -10.39 0.63
C GLY A 36 -4.93 -9.41 0.53
N PHE A 37 -4.16 -9.39 -0.56
CA PHE A 37 -3.09 -8.42 -0.77
C PHE A 37 -3.65 -7.15 -1.40
N TYR A 38 -3.61 -6.04 -0.66
CA TYR A 38 -3.98 -4.71 -1.18
C TYR A 38 -2.73 -3.85 -1.27
N ALA A 39 -2.45 -3.29 -2.46
CA ALA A 39 -1.20 -2.58 -2.69
C ALA A 39 -1.31 -1.41 -3.69
N ALA A 40 -0.37 -0.47 -3.56
CA ALA A 40 -0.12 0.64 -4.48
C ALA A 40 1.35 0.67 -4.87
N TYR A 41 1.64 1.14 -6.09
CA TYR A 41 2.99 1.23 -6.65
C TYR A 41 3.25 2.65 -7.16
N PHE A 42 4.44 3.18 -6.84
CA PHE A 42 4.86 4.52 -7.23
C PHE A 42 6.38 4.58 -7.34
N GLY A 43 6.88 5.48 -8.20
CA GLY A 43 8.30 5.71 -8.43
C GLY A 43 8.73 7.04 -7.84
N ASP A 44 9.75 7.06 -7.00
CA ASP A 44 10.28 8.31 -6.44
C ASP A 44 11.08 9.12 -7.47
N LEU A 45 11.43 10.36 -7.09
CA LEU A 45 12.20 11.27 -7.95
C LEU A 45 13.63 10.80 -8.24
N ASP A 46 14.15 9.86 -7.45
CA ASP A 46 15.46 9.24 -7.65
C ASP A 46 15.39 8.04 -8.61
N GLY A 47 14.19 7.69 -9.08
CA GLY A 47 13.94 6.57 -9.99
C GLY A 47 13.80 5.22 -9.29
N ASN A 48 13.69 5.18 -7.96
CA ASN A 48 13.42 3.96 -7.23
C ASN A 48 11.93 3.59 -7.33
N LYS A 49 11.66 2.30 -7.48
CA LYS A 49 10.31 1.75 -7.40
C LYS A 49 9.95 1.43 -5.96
N LEU A 50 8.83 1.96 -5.50
CA LEU A 50 8.29 1.78 -4.16
C LEU A 50 6.91 1.14 -4.22
N ASN A 51 6.53 0.46 -3.13
CA ASN A 51 5.16 0.03 -2.92
C ASN A 51 4.71 0.28 -1.49
N ALA A 52 3.40 0.44 -1.32
CA ALA A 52 2.75 0.37 -0.02
C ALA A 52 1.72 -0.76 -0.07
N TYR A 53 1.66 -1.60 0.96
CA TYR A 53 0.77 -2.75 0.98
C TYR A 53 0.21 -3.06 2.36
N CYS A 54 -0.96 -3.69 2.40
CA CYS A 54 -1.47 -4.36 3.59
C CYS A 54 -2.02 -5.74 3.22
N MET A 55 -1.96 -6.65 4.18
CA MET A 55 -2.68 -7.91 4.11
C MET A 55 -4.04 -7.72 4.77
N ALA A 56 -5.12 -8.13 4.11
CA ALA A 56 -6.38 -8.44 4.77
C ALA A 56 -6.14 -9.68 5.60
N ASN A 57 -5.74 -9.49 6.86
CA ASN A 57 -5.61 -10.61 7.78
C ASN A 57 -7.03 -11.15 8.05
N GLU A 58 -7.24 -12.48 7.95
CA GLU A 58 -8.42 -13.18 8.46
C GLU A 58 -8.51 -13.14 10.01
N THR A 59 -8.10 -12.03 10.63
CA THR A 59 -8.04 -11.88 12.09
C THR A 59 -8.91 -10.69 12.54
N ASP A 60 -10.18 -10.77 12.17
CA ASP A 60 -11.30 -10.22 12.94
C ASP A 60 -12.18 -11.38 13.44
N GLN A 61 -11.56 -12.48 13.88
CA GLN A 61 -12.22 -13.48 14.73
C GLN A 61 -11.94 -13.04 16.16
N GLY A 62 -13.00 -12.57 16.82
CA GLY A 62 -12.98 -11.92 18.12
C GLY A 62 -12.02 -12.53 19.13
N GLN A 63 -11.22 -11.66 19.73
CA GLN A 63 -10.56 -11.88 21.00
C GLN A 63 -11.63 -11.98 22.10
N PHE A 64 -12.32 -13.12 22.18
CA PHE A 64 -12.89 -13.63 23.41
C PHE A 64 -11.96 -14.76 23.89
N ARG A 65 -11.09 -14.40 24.83
CA ARG A 65 -10.49 -15.34 25.77
C ARG A 65 -11.29 -15.28 27.06
#